data_AF-E8ZGX8-F1
#
_entry.id   AF-E8ZGX8-F1
#
_cell.length_a   1.000
_cell.length_b   1.000
_cell.length_c   1.000
_cell.angle_alpha   90.00
_cell.angle_beta   90.00
_cell.angle_gamma   90.00
#
_symmetry.space_group_name_H-M   'P 1'
#
loop_
_entity.id
_entity.type
_entity.pdbx_description
1 polymer ?
#
loop_
_entity_poly.entity_id
_entity_poly.type
_entity_poly.pdbx_seq_one_letter_code
_entity_poly.pdbx_strand_id
1 'polypeptide(L)'
;MSLTPAKMALGLGSASAVGTGSYFAVKHLQSQDVPKAKVKLSEQLLKDGFTLLNFESGDTHKSEWTTILSKYKEDAKDRLEGVSISSEGDHEAENINSLKSACKDLVGVEVASESYKKARRWCVVPKGVKESLVGQGRTIPNNEESKSDDRDFWVGKISSYDGQTLPLAGTDWSQTREEASKITAIKKGCKTLLEKGTKTHDSEFSSEYETAVKWCVS
;
A
#
# COMPACT_ATOMS: atom_id res chain seq x y z
N MET A 1 0.20 62.21 -27.12
CA MET A 1 1.53 62.31 -27.76
C MET A 1 2.26 63.50 -27.16
N SER A 2 3.59 63.37 -26.99
CA SER A 2 4.57 64.23 -26.29
C SER A 2 4.61 64.01 -24.76
N LEU A 3 5.60 63.33 -24.14
CA LEU A 3 7.06 63.63 -23.92
C LEU A 3 7.23 64.99 -23.19
N THR A 4 7.91 65.16 -22.04
CA THR A 4 9.14 64.53 -21.45
C THR A 4 9.28 64.98 -19.94
N PRO A 5 10.43 64.94 -19.21
CA PRO A 5 10.85 63.85 -18.30
C PRO A 5 11.32 64.28 -16.87
N ALA A 6 11.72 63.27 -16.09
CA ALA A 6 12.79 63.26 -15.06
C ALA A 6 12.70 64.12 -13.78
N LYS A 7 12.76 63.42 -12.64
CA LYS A 7 13.78 63.67 -11.59
C LYS A 7 14.11 62.34 -10.88
N MET A 8 15.28 61.80 -11.22
CA MET A 8 15.96 60.76 -10.45
C MET A 8 16.41 61.33 -9.11
N ALA A 9 16.25 60.56 -8.04
CA ALA A 9 17.06 60.70 -6.84
C ALA A 9 17.72 59.34 -6.56
N LEU A 10 18.97 59.22 -7.03
CA LEU A 10 19.89 58.15 -6.68
C LEU A 10 20.53 58.50 -5.34
N GLY A 11 20.14 57.79 -4.29
CA GLY A 11 20.87 57.77 -3.02
C GLY A 11 21.82 56.58 -3.01
N LEU A 12 23.07 56.78 -3.41
CA LEU A 12 24.17 55.83 -3.22
C LEU A 12 24.82 56.09 -1.86
N GLY A 13 24.63 55.15 -0.92
CA GLY A 13 25.38 55.03 0.33
C GLY A 13 25.91 53.60 0.44
N SER A 14 27.21 53.46 0.63
CA SER A 14 28.04 52.29 0.34
C SER A 14 27.98 51.13 1.34
N ALA A 15 27.94 49.91 0.77
CA ALA A 15 28.67 48.68 1.12
C ALA A 15 28.90 48.27 2.59
N SER A 16 28.22 47.20 3.00
CA SER A 16 28.84 46.05 3.67
C SER A 16 27.97 44.81 3.48
N ALA A 17 28.54 43.78 2.85
CA ALA A 17 27.89 42.52 2.54
C ALA A 17 27.73 41.65 3.79
N VAL A 18 26.49 41.22 4.07
CA VAL A 18 26.21 39.93 4.71
C VAL A 18 24.96 39.37 4.05
N GLY A 19 25.17 38.41 3.14
CA GLY A 19 24.09 37.55 2.67
C GLY A 19 23.57 36.74 3.84
N THR A 20 22.40 37.09 4.35
CA THR A 20 21.59 36.22 5.18
C THR A 20 20.21 36.20 4.55
N GLY A 21 19.82 35.00 4.11
CA GLY A 21 18.64 34.78 3.29
C GLY A 21 17.38 35.34 3.92
N SER A 22 16.41 35.62 3.05
CA SER A 22 15.03 35.88 3.40
C SER A 22 14.51 34.72 4.24
N TYR A 23 14.68 34.78 5.56
CA TYR A 23 13.90 33.98 6.49
C TYR A 23 12.48 34.52 6.38
N PHE A 24 11.72 33.91 5.46
CA PHE A 24 10.27 33.93 5.50
C PHE A 24 9.86 33.57 6.93
N ALA A 25 9.39 34.58 7.65
CA ALA A 25 8.78 34.42 8.96
C ALA A 25 7.44 33.69 8.79
N VAL A 26 7.49 32.36 8.70
CA VAL A 26 6.33 31.50 8.88
C VAL A 26 6.54 30.70 10.17
N LYS A 27 6.54 31.41 11.30
CA LYS A 27 6.49 30.81 12.63
C LYS A 27 5.45 31.51 13.50
N HIS A 28 4.22 31.64 13.00
CA HIS A 28 3.05 31.82 13.87
C HIS A 28 1.72 31.56 13.13
N LEU A 29 1.62 30.41 12.47
CA LEU A 29 0.33 29.86 12.02
C LEU A 29 0.24 28.42 12.51
N GLN A 30 0.28 28.26 13.84
CA GLN A 30 -0.19 27.04 14.47
C GLN A 30 -1.56 27.32 15.07
N SER A 31 -2.52 26.52 14.60
CA SER A 31 -3.80 26.22 15.22
C SER A 31 -4.86 27.32 15.12
N GLN A 32 -5.62 27.29 14.02
CA GLN A 32 -7.03 26.90 14.05
C GLN A 32 -7.51 26.64 12.60
N ASP A 33 -8.07 25.45 12.37
CA ASP A 33 -8.92 25.08 11.23
C ASP A 33 -8.31 25.10 9.81
N VAL A 34 -7.19 24.40 9.59
CA VAL A 34 -6.94 23.83 8.25
C VAL A 34 -7.73 22.51 8.17
N PRO A 35 -8.74 22.37 7.30
CA PRO A 35 -9.39 21.08 7.09
C PRO A 35 -8.31 20.07 6.76
N LYS A 36 -8.19 18.98 7.52
CA LYS A 36 -7.33 17.85 7.11
C LYS A 36 -7.75 17.50 5.69
N ALA A 37 -6.85 17.70 4.73
CA ALA A 37 -7.11 17.37 3.34
C ALA A 37 -7.57 15.91 3.31
N LYS A 38 -8.80 15.69 2.85
CA LYS A 38 -9.41 14.37 2.78
C LYS A 38 -8.61 13.57 1.75
N VAL A 39 -7.75 12.68 2.23
CA VAL A 39 -6.86 11.87 1.38
C VAL A 39 -7.74 10.97 0.52
N LYS A 40 -7.52 11.03 -0.79
CA LYS A 40 -8.25 10.16 -1.73
C LYS A 40 -7.75 8.74 -1.62
N LEU A 41 -8.65 7.79 -1.87
CA LEU A 41 -8.30 6.39 -1.80
C LEU A 41 -7.21 5.99 -2.79
N SER A 42 -7.23 6.57 -3.99
CA SER A 42 -6.16 6.44 -4.99
C SER A 42 -4.79 6.84 -4.43
N GLU A 43 -4.71 7.96 -3.72
CA GLU A 43 -3.45 8.48 -3.17
C GLU A 43 -2.90 7.56 -2.09
N GLN A 44 -3.78 7.04 -1.23
CA GLN A 44 -3.40 6.11 -0.18
C GLN A 44 -2.91 4.78 -0.77
N LEU A 45 -3.57 4.22 -1.78
CA LEU A 45 -3.14 2.98 -2.43
C LEU A 45 -1.76 3.13 -3.10
N LEU A 46 -1.52 4.26 -3.78
CA LEU A 46 -0.22 4.54 -4.41
C LEU A 46 0.89 4.74 -3.37
N LYS A 47 0.58 5.44 -2.27
CA LYS A 47 1.49 5.60 -1.13
C LYS A 47 1.85 4.26 -0.50
N ASP A 48 0.89 3.34 -0.46
CA ASP A 48 1.04 1.98 0.04
C ASP A 48 1.64 1.02 -1.02
N GLY A 49 2.26 1.52 -2.08
CA GLY A 49 3.02 0.73 -3.05
C GLY A 49 2.18 -0.07 -4.05
N PHE A 50 0.86 0.11 -4.05
CA PHE A 50 -0.02 -0.52 -5.01
C PHE A 50 0.00 0.23 -6.34
N THR A 51 -0.29 -0.50 -7.41
CA THR A 51 -0.42 0.05 -8.75
C THR A 51 -1.88 -0.08 -9.14
N LEU A 52 -2.54 1.04 -9.44
CA LEU A 52 -3.93 1.01 -9.88
C LEU A 52 -4.03 0.34 -11.26
N LEU A 53 -5.12 -0.40 -11.49
CA LEU A 53 -5.45 -0.88 -12.82
C LEU A 53 -5.80 0.28 -13.74
N ASN A 54 -5.77 0.03 -15.04
CA ASN A 54 -6.23 1.02 -16.00
C ASN A 54 -7.75 0.91 -16.09
N PHE A 55 -8.45 1.98 -15.70
CA PHE A 55 -9.91 2.05 -15.73
C PHE A 55 -10.45 2.54 -17.08
N GLU A 56 -9.58 3.06 -17.95
CA GLU A 56 -9.98 3.56 -19.27
C GLU A 56 -10.21 2.42 -20.26
N SER A 57 -10.90 2.75 -21.35
CA SER A 57 -11.14 1.87 -22.48
C SER A 57 -9.81 1.55 -23.18
N GLY A 58 -9.47 0.26 -23.32
CA GLY A 58 -8.23 -0.19 -23.95
C GLY A 58 -7.72 -1.53 -23.41
N ASP A 59 -6.64 -2.03 -24.01
CA ASP A 59 -6.05 -3.34 -23.70
C ASP A 59 -5.02 -3.31 -22.54
N THR A 60 -4.70 -2.14 -21.98
CA THR A 60 -3.83 -2.06 -20.80
C THR A 60 -4.46 -2.80 -19.62
N HIS A 61 -3.68 -3.68 -18.99
CA HIS A 61 -4.12 -4.54 -17.89
C HIS A 61 -5.29 -5.50 -18.25
N LYS A 62 -5.45 -5.85 -19.53
CA LYS A 62 -6.53 -6.75 -19.99
C LYS A 62 -6.51 -8.11 -19.29
N SER A 63 -5.34 -8.75 -19.22
CA SER A 63 -5.16 -10.04 -18.54
C SER A 63 -5.54 -10.01 -17.06
N GLU A 64 -5.18 -8.92 -16.39
CA GLU A 64 -5.44 -8.67 -14.98
C GLU A 64 -6.93 -8.47 -14.75
N TRP A 65 -7.60 -7.72 -15.64
CA TRP A 65 -9.05 -7.55 -15.60
C TRP A 65 -9.81 -8.86 -15.82
N THR A 66 -9.39 -9.70 -16.78
CA THR A 66 -10.00 -11.03 -16.98
C THR A 66 -9.81 -11.91 -15.74
N THR A 67 -8.61 -11.90 -15.13
CA THR A 67 -8.32 -12.64 -13.89
C THR A 67 -9.21 -12.17 -12.74
N ILE A 68 -9.30 -10.85 -12.56
CA ILE A 68 -10.12 -10.22 -11.52
C ILE A 68 -11.59 -10.53 -11.75
N LEU A 69 -12.09 -10.48 -12.99
CA LEU A 69 -13.48 -10.83 -13.27
C LEU A 69 -13.78 -12.28 -12.91
N SER A 70 -12.90 -13.23 -13.22
CA SER A 70 -13.08 -14.65 -12.83
C SER A 70 -13.22 -14.77 -11.32
N LYS A 71 -12.28 -14.15 -10.57
CA LYS A 71 -12.28 -14.18 -9.10
C LYS A 71 -13.45 -13.44 -8.49
N TYR A 72 -13.84 -12.33 -9.09
CA TYR A 72 -15.01 -11.58 -8.70
C TYR A 72 -16.26 -12.41 -8.92
N LYS A 73 -16.40 -13.19 -9.99
CA LYS A 73 -17.56 -14.10 -10.18
C LYS A 73 -17.64 -15.16 -9.08
N GLU A 74 -16.51 -15.74 -8.68
CA GLU A 74 -16.41 -16.81 -7.69
C GLU A 74 -16.71 -16.37 -6.25
N ASP A 75 -16.29 -15.17 -5.83
CA ASP A 75 -16.38 -14.75 -4.42
C ASP A 75 -17.51 -13.74 -4.18
N ALA A 76 -18.45 -14.04 -3.28
CA ALA A 76 -19.52 -13.13 -2.88
C ALA A 76 -19.10 -12.02 -1.88
N LYS A 77 -17.88 -12.08 -1.34
CA LYS A 77 -17.37 -11.11 -0.35
C LYS A 77 -16.83 -9.84 -0.99
N ASP A 78 -16.88 -8.75 -0.23
CA ASP A 78 -16.27 -7.44 -0.57
C ASP A 78 -16.69 -6.92 -1.96
N ARG A 79 -17.93 -7.18 -2.39
CA ARG A 79 -18.45 -6.74 -3.69
C ARG A 79 -18.44 -5.22 -3.81
N LEU A 80 -18.15 -4.76 -5.03
CA LEU A 80 -18.25 -3.37 -5.42
C LEU A 80 -19.73 -2.99 -5.56
N GLU A 81 -20.06 -1.79 -5.08
CA GLU A 81 -21.42 -1.27 -5.15
C GLU A 81 -21.78 -0.95 -6.60
N GLY A 82 -23.02 -1.22 -7.00
CA GLY A 82 -23.51 -0.94 -8.35
C GLY A 82 -22.99 -1.89 -9.44
N VAL A 83 -22.19 -2.91 -9.11
CA VAL A 83 -21.72 -3.90 -10.09
C VAL A 83 -22.64 -5.12 -10.11
N SER A 84 -23.36 -5.29 -11.21
CA SER A 84 -24.03 -6.54 -11.56
C SER A 84 -23.25 -7.26 -12.65
N ILE A 85 -22.95 -8.54 -12.44
CA ILE A 85 -22.21 -9.36 -13.40
C ILE A 85 -23.17 -10.31 -14.09
N SER A 86 -23.23 -10.23 -15.41
CA SER A 86 -23.98 -11.18 -16.23
C SER A 86 -23.16 -12.46 -16.40
N SER A 87 -23.72 -13.60 -15.99
CA SER A 87 -23.11 -14.92 -16.08
C SER A 87 -23.56 -15.73 -17.31
N GLU A 88 -24.56 -15.25 -18.03
CA GLU A 88 -25.14 -15.91 -19.21
C GLU A 88 -24.63 -15.21 -20.48
N GLY A 89 -24.08 -15.95 -21.46
CA GLY A 89 -23.59 -15.40 -22.73
C GLY A 89 -22.17 -14.80 -22.68
N ASP A 90 -21.71 -14.25 -23.81
CA ASP A 90 -20.39 -13.61 -23.94
C ASP A 90 -20.46 -12.11 -23.53
N HIS A 91 -20.58 -11.88 -22.21
CA HIS A 91 -20.62 -10.54 -21.63
C HIS A 91 -19.30 -10.17 -20.91
N GLU A 92 -18.18 -10.80 -21.27
CA GLU A 92 -16.90 -10.55 -20.57
C GLU A 92 -16.51 -9.06 -20.65
N ALA A 93 -16.55 -8.47 -21.84
CA ALA A 93 -16.19 -7.07 -22.04
C ALA A 93 -17.09 -6.10 -21.26
N GLU A 94 -18.40 -6.33 -21.25
CA GLU A 94 -19.37 -5.52 -20.51
C GLU A 94 -19.14 -5.63 -19.00
N ASN A 95 -18.94 -6.84 -18.49
CA ASN A 95 -18.65 -7.09 -17.09
C ASN A 95 -17.34 -6.43 -16.63
N ILE A 96 -16.29 -6.50 -17.45
CA ILE A 96 -15.02 -5.80 -17.18
C ILE A 96 -15.24 -4.29 -17.16
N ASN A 97 -16.02 -3.73 -18.09
CA ASN A 97 -16.31 -2.29 -18.11
C ASN A 97 -17.10 -1.85 -16.86
N SER A 98 -18.05 -2.65 -16.38
CA SER A 98 -18.76 -2.41 -15.12
C SER A 98 -17.79 -2.39 -13.92
N LEU A 99 -16.85 -3.33 -13.85
CA LEU A 99 -15.81 -3.36 -12.81
C LEU A 99 -14.88 -2.13 -12.91
N LYS A 100 -14.45 -1.76 -14.11
CA LYS A 100 -13.63 -0.57 -14.36
C LYS A 100 -14.33 0.70 -13.87
N SER A 101 -15.60 0.88 -14.21
CA SER A 101 -16.39 2.05 -13.77
C SER A 101 -16.50 2.11 -12.25
N ALA A 102 -16.90 1.00 -11.61
CA ALA A 102 -17.03 0.97 -10.16
C ALA A 102 -15.70 1.20 -9.43
N CYS A 103 -14.59 0.67 -9.98
CA CYS A 103 -13.27 0.94 -9.45
C CYS A 103 -12.86 2.40 -9.61
N LYS A 104 -13.15 3.03 -10.76
CA LYS A 104 -12.88 4.45 -11.02
C LYS A 104 -13.59 5.34 -10.00
N ASP A 105 -14.85 5.03 -9.70
CA ASP A 105 -15.63 5.76 -8.71
C ASP A 105 -15.08 5.52 -7.29
N LEU A 106 -14.81 4.26 -6.94
CA LEU A 106 -14.34 3.88 -5.60
C LEU A 106 -12.99 4.51 -5.26
N VAL A 107 -12.01 4.53 -6.17
CA VAL A 107 -10.70 5.13 -5.86
C VAL A 107 -10.76 6.66 -5.74
N GLY A 108 -11.82 7.28 -6.24
CA GLY A 108 -12.08 8.72 -6.14
C GLY A 108 -12.65 9.16 -4.79
N VAL A 109 -13.17 8.23 -3.98
CA VAL A 109 -13.74 8.55 -2.67
C VAL A 109 -12.67 8.78 -1.60
N GLU A 110 -13.10 9.30 -0.47
CA GLU A 110 -12.25 9.46 0.71
C GLU A 110 -11.89 8.09 1.31
N VAL A 111 -10.69 8.00 1.89
CA VAL A 111 -10.23 6.76 2.52
C VAL A 111 -11.14 6.38 3.69
N ALA A 112 -11.79 5.23 3.54
CA ALA A 112 -12.44 4.49 4.61
C ALA A 112 -11.92 3.05 4.61
N SER A 113 -11.92 2.38 5.77
CA SER A 113 -11.34 1.03 5.91
C SER A 113 -11.96 0.02 4.93
N GLU A 114 -13.28 0.00 4.83
CA GLU A 114 -14.01 -0.88 3.90
C GLU A 114 -13.72 -0.55 2.44
N SER A 115 -13.79 0.73 2.05
CA SER A 115 -13.48 1.18 0.69
C SER A 115 -12.04 0.83 0.31
N TYR A 116 -11.10 0.99 1.23
CA TYR A 116 -9.70 0.63 1.03
C TYR A 116 -9.52 -0.87 0.81
N LYS A 117 -10.15 -1.70 1.63
CA LYS A 117 -10.11 -3.16 1.46
C LYS A 117 -10.64 -3.57 0.09
N LYS A 118 -11.80 -3.05 -0.32
CA LYS A 118 -12.41 -3.33 -1.62
C LYS A 118 -11.53 -2.85 -2.79
N ALA A 119 -11.00 -1.63 -2.72
CA ALA A 119 -10.18 -1.08 -3.79
C ALA A 119 -8.83 -1.79 -3.91
N ARG A 120 -8.18 -2.11 -2.79
CA ARG A 120 -6.96 -2.95 -2.77
C ARG A 120 -7.23 -4.33 -3.36
N ARG A 121 -8.45 -4.85 -3.19
CA ARG A 121 -8.81 -6.18 -3.68
C ARG A 121 -9.07 -6.20 -5.18
N TRP A 122 -9.84 -5.25 -5.70
CA TRP A 122 -10.40 -5.31 -7.05
C TRP A 122 -9.84 -4.29 -8.03
N CYS A 123 -9.24 -3.20 -7.56
CA CYS A 123 -8.91 -2.03 -8.38
C CYS A 123 -7.39 -1.81 -8.56
N VAL A 124 -6.58 -2.74 -8.07
CA VAL A 124 -5.11 -2.72 -8.19
C VAL A 124 -4.63 -3.92 -8.99
N VAL A 125 -3.45 -3.79 -9.60
CA VAL A 125 -2.75 -4.89 -10.24
C VAL A 125 -2.53 -6.00 -9.21
N PRO A 126 -2.94 -7.26 -9.49
CA PRO A 126 -2.76 -8.38 -8.57
C PRO A 126 -1.31 -8.57 -8.16
N LYS A 127 -1.01 -8.37 -6.88
CA LYS A 127 0.32 -8.55 -6.29
C LYS A 127 0.28 -9.59 -5.17
N GLY A 128 1.39 -10.30 -5.00
CA GLY A 128 1.60 -11.17 -3.86
C GLY A 128 1.88 -10.41 -2.56
N VAL A 129 1.87 -11.12 -1.43
CA VAL A 129 2.17 -10.52 -0.12
C VAL A 129 3.59 -9.93 -0.11
N LYS A 130 4.59 -10.69 -0.56
CA LYS A 130 5.98 -10.23 -0.66
C LYS A 130 6.13 -8.97 -1.52
N GLU A 131 5.56 -8.99 -2.73
CA GLU A 131 5.61 -7.86 -3.67
C GLU A 131 4.96 -6.61 -3.07
N SER A 132 3.85 -6.77 -2.35
CA SER A 132 3.13 -5.67 -1.70
C SER A 132 3.93 -5.06 -0.55
N LEU A 133 4.60 -5.88 0.26
CA LEU A 133 5.46 -5.40 1.35
C LEU A 133 6.67 -4.63 0.82
N VAL A 134 7.35 -5.18 -0.18
CA VAL A 134 8.50 -4.52 -0.82
C VAL A 134 8.07 -3.22 -1.49
N GLY A 135 6.90 -3.19 -2.15
CA GLY A 135 6.33 -1.98 -2.75
C GLY A 135 6.10 -0.85 -1.74
N GLN A 136 5.89 -1.18 -0.46
CA GLN A 136 5.76 -0.20 0.63
C GLN A 136 7.10 0.25 1.23
N GLY A 137 8.22 -0.24 0.70
CA GLY A 137 9.53 0.01 1.26
C GLY A 137 9.79 -0.75 2.56
N ARG A 138 9.02 -1.81 2.85
CA ARG A 138 9.31 -2.68 4.01
C ARG A 138 10.46 -3.60 3.68
N THR A 139 11.38 -3.74 4.63
CA THR A 139 12.49 -4.69 4.51
C THR A 139 12.06 -6.05 5.05
N ILE A 140 12.30 -7.09 4.26
CA ILE A 140 12.07 -8.48 4.65
C ILE A 140 13.42 -9.03 5.15
N PRO A 141 13.54 -9.35 6.46
CA PRO A 141 14.75 -9.93 7.00
C PRO A 141 15.04 -11.32 6.42
N ASN A 142 16.29 -11.74 6.47
CA ASN A 142 16.72 -13.02 5.92
C ASN A 142 15.98 -14.18 6.62
N ASN A 143 15.12 -14.83 5.86
CA ASN A 143 14.28 -15.95 6.28
C ASN A 143 14.79 -17.31 5.76
N GLU A 144 16.03 -17.38 5.28
CA GLU A 144 16.69 -18.66 4.99
C GLU A 144 17.14 -19.34 6.27
N GLU A 145 16.73 -20.59 6.47
CA GLU A 145 17.04 -21.38 7.67
C GLU A 145 18.55 -21.60 7.86
N SER A 146 19.31 -21.62 6.76
CA SER A 146 20.77 -21.83 6.75
C SER A 146 21.59 -20.58 7.11
N LYS A 147 20.95 -19.42 7.26
CA LYS A 147 21.62 -18.14 7.48
C LYS A 147 21.38 -17.61 8.89
N SER A 148 22.43 -17.08 9.51
CA SER A 148 22.38 -16.47 10.85
C SER A 148 22.08 -14.97 10.83
N ASP A 149 21.91 -14.38 9.65
CA ASP A 149 21.61 -12.96 9.50
C ASP A 149 20.27 -12.59 10.17
N ASP A 150 20.16 -11.31 10.54
CA ASP A 150 19.00 -10.70 11.19
C ASP A 150 18.53 -11.41 12.47
N ARG A 151 19.44 -12.11 13.15
CA ARG A 151 19.14 -12.86 14.37
C ARG A 151 18.43 -12.00 15.42
N ASP A 152 18.91 -10.79 15.67
CA ASP A 152 18.34 -9.89 16.68
C ASP A 152 16.89 -9.52 16.36
N PHE A 153 16.56 -9.34 15.08
CA PHE A 153 15.19 -9.13 14.64
C PHE A 153 14.30 -10.33 15.00
N TRP A 154 14.76 -11.54 14.68
CA TRP A 154 13.98 -12.76 14.94
C TRP A 154 13.82 -13.03 16.44
N VAL A 155 14.88 -12.82 17.23
CA VAL A 155 14.83 -12.90 18.70
C VAL A 155 13.83 -11.88 19.27
N GLY A 156 13.81 -10.65 18.73
CA GLY A 156 12.84 -9.63 19.08
C GLY A 156 11.40 -10.06 18.80
N LYS A 157 11.13 -10.63 17.62
CA LYS A 157 9.80 -11.15 17.27
C LYS A 157 9.37 -12.28 18.20
N ILE A 158 10.26 -13.24 18.47
CA ILE A 158 9.99 -14.34 19.41
C ILE A 158 9.70 -13.80 20.82
N SER A 159 10.40 -12.75 21.26
CA SER A 159 10.16 -12.13 22.57
C SER A 159 8.82 -11.39 22.64
N SER A 160 8.30 -10.90 21.51
CA SER A 160 6.98 -10.27 21.41
C SER A 160 5.81 -11.27 21.34
N TYR A 161 6.12 -12.58 21.31
CA TYR A 161 5.12 -13.64 21.27
C TYR A 161 4.41 -13.77 22.63
N ASP A 162 3.09 -13.61 22.61
CA ASP A 162 2.23 -13.61 23.79
C ASP A 162 1.79 -15.01 24.26
N GLY A 163 2.30 -16.07 23.62
CA GLY A 163 1.96 -17.46 23.93
C GLY A 163 0.66 -17.96 23.30
N GLN A 164 -0.01 -17.17 22.46
CA GLN A 164 -1.18 -17.62 21.68
C GLN A 164 -0.76 -18.40 20.43
N THR A 165 -1.69 -19.00 19.69
CA THR A 165 -1.34 -19.71 18.44
C THR A 165 -0.61 -18.78 17.46
N LEU A 166 0.55 -19.21 16.99
CA LEU A 166 1.31 -18.45 16.00
C LEU A 166 0.56 -18.48 14.66
N PRO A 167 0.18 -17.33 14.07
CA PRO A 167 -0.59 -17.30 12.83
C PRO A 167 0.26 -17.61 11.58
N LEU A 168 1.36 -18.34 11.73
CA LEU A 168 2.22 -18.80 10.63
C LEU A 168 1.95 -20.27 10.37
N ALA A 169 1.40 -20.58 9.19
CA ALA A 169 1.08 -21.96 8.81
C ALA A 169 2.30 -22.88 8.93
N GLY A 170 2.09 -24.09 9.46
CA GLY A 170 3.15 -25.10 9.60
C GLY A 170 4.24 -24.75 10.61
N THR A 171 4.01 -23.76 11.46
CA THR A 171 4.98 -23.30 12.46
C THR A 171 4.40 -23.52 13.86
N ASP A 172 4.87 -24.55 14.56
CA ASP A 172 4.62 -24.73 15.99
C ASP A 172 5.97 -24.76 16.72
N TRP A 173 6.16 -23.81 17.62
CA TRP A 173 7.31 -23.77 18.52
C TRP A 173 6.92 -23.66 19.98
N SER A 174 5.62 -23.74 20.29
CA SER A 174 5.09 -23.53 21.64
C SER A 174 5.67 -24.50 22.67
N GLN A 175 6.00 -25.71 22.22
CA GLN A 175 6.60 -26.78 23.03
C GLN A 175 8.13 -26.69 23.15
N THR A 176 8.78 -25.84 22.34
CA THR A 176 10.23 -25.74 22.26
C THR A 176 10.77 -24.71 23.25
N ARG A 177 11.82 -25.08 23.99
CA ARG A 177 12.55 -24.15 24.87
C ARG A 177 13.79 -23.56 24.22
N GLU A 178 14.29 -24.18 23.16
CA GLU A 178 15.48 -23.74 22.44
C GLU A 178 15.18 -22.56 21.51
N GLU A 179 15.92 -21.47 21.68
CA GLU A 179 15.74 -20.26 20.88
C GLU A 179 16.09 -20.47 19.40
N ALA A 180 17.16 -21.23 19.11
CA ALA A 180 17.57 -21.51 17.74
C ALA A 180 16.45 -22.21 16.95
N SER A 181 15.79 -23.19 17.56
CA SER A 181 14.65 -23.87 16.94
C SER A 181 13.45 -22.93 16.71
N LYS A 182 13.18 -21.99 17.62
CA LYS A 182 12.14 -20.96 17.42
C LYS A 182 12.47 -20.03 16.26
N ILE A 183 13.74 -19.63 16.12
CA ILE A 183 14.22 -18.81 15.00
C ILE A 183 14.06 -19.55 13.67
N THR A 184 14.45 -20.82 13.60
CA THR A 184 14.25 -21.63 12.39
C THR A 184 12.78 -21.73 12.01
N ALA A 185 11.92 -21.95 13.00
CA ALA A 185 10.48 -22.07 12.81
C ALA A 185 9.85 -20.75 12.31
N ILE A 186 10.18 -19.58 12.89
CA ILE A 186 9.65 -18.29 12.39
C ILE A 186 10.13 -17.97 10.98
N LYS A 187 11.40 -18.25 10.68
CA LYS A 187 11.98 -18.07 9.35
C LYS A 187 11.22 -18.90 8.31
N LYS A 188 11.01 -20.18 8.59
CA LYS A 188 10.24 -21.09 7.74
C LYS A 188 8.80 -20.64 7.52
N GLY A 189 8.11 -20.24 8.60
CA GLY A 189 6.74 -19.73 8.53
C GLY A 189 6.64 -18.47 7.66
N CYS A 190 7.53 -17.51 7.88
CA CYS A 190 7.61 -16.31 7.07
C CYS A 190 7.96 -16.58 5.61
N LYS A 191 8.89 -17.48 5.33
CA LYS A 191 9.22 -17.90 3.97
C LYS A 191 8.01 -18.49 3.26
N THR A 192 7.34 -19.44 3.91
CA THR A 192 6.13 -20.09 3.39
C THR A 192 5.02 -19.07 3.11
N LEU A 193 4.79 -18.12 4.02
CA LEU A 193 3.78 -17.08 3.86
C LEU A 193 4.11 -16.10 2.72
N LEU A 194 5.37 -15.67 2.61
CA LEU A 194 5.80 -14.69 1.61
C LEU A 194 5.87 -15.27 0.20
N GLU A 195 6.16 -16.57 0.08
CA GLU A 195 6.18 -17.31 -1.18
C GLU A 195 4.81 -17.89 -1.53
N LYS A 196 3.83 -17.76 -0.63
CA LYS A 196 2.46 -18.17 -0.90
C LYS A 196 1.93 -17.38 -2.11
N GLY A 197 1.40 -18.10 -3.10
CA GLY A 197 0.91 -17.53 -4.35
C GLY A 197 -0.34 -16.63 -4.22
N THR A 198 -0.82 -16.36 -3.01
CA THR A 198 -1.97 -15.51 -2.72
C THR A 198 -1.78 -14.12 -3.30
N LYS A 199 -2.78 -13.63 -4.03
CA LYS A 199 -2.81 -12.31 -4.67
C LYS A 199 -3.80 -11.40 -3.98
N THR A 200 -3.71 -10.09 -4.22
CA THR A 200 -4.59 -9.08 -3.62
C THR A 200 -6.08 -9.35 -3.75
N HIS A 201 -6.51 -10.05 -4.79
CA HIS A 201 -7.92 -10.41 -5.04
C HIS A 201 -8.42 -11.61 -4.21
N ASP A 202 -7.52 -12.40 -3.61
CA ASP A 202 -7.87 -13.55 -2.79
C ASP A 202 -8.35 -13.10 -1.41
N SER A 203 -9.29 -13.86 -0.82
CA SER A 203 -9.95 -13.48 0.42
C SER A 203 -8.99 -13.52 1.64
N GLU A 204 -8.00 -14.39 1.56
CA GLU A 204 -6.98 -14.69 2.55
C GLU A 204 -5.86 -13.64 2.55
N PHE A 205 -5.75 -12.86 1.46
CA PHE A 205 -4.66 -11.90 1.28
C PHE A 205 -4.57 -10.91 2.44
N SER A 206 -5.70 -10.37 2.94
CA SER A 206 -5.66 -9.38 4.02
C SER A 206 -5.05 -9.95 5.30
N SER A 207 -5.53 -11.12 5.72
CA SER A 207 -5.04 -11.79 6.92
C SER A 207 -3.58 -12.21 6.80
N GLU A 208 -3.18 -12.68 5.62
CA GLU A 208 -1.80 -13.09 5.35
C GLU A 208 -0.85 -11.90 5.30
N TYR A 209 -1.29 -10.81 4.67
CA TYR A 209 -0.55 -9.57 4.62
C TYR A 209 -0.37 -8.96 6.01
N GLU A 210 -1.42 -8.88 6.84
CA GLU A 210 -1.34 -8.40 8.22
C GLU A 210 -0.40 -9.27 9.07
N THR A 211 -0.48 -10.60 8.88
CA THR A 211 0.44 -11.55 9.53
C THR A 211 1.88 -11.29 9.11
N ALA A 212 2.13 -11.09 7.82
CA ALA A 212 3.47 -10.83 7.30
C ALA A 212 4.01 -9.47 7.78
N VAL A 213 3.17 -8.43 7.85
CA VAL A 213 3.54 -7.13 8.45
C VAL A 213 3.92 -7.29 9.92
N LYS A 214 3.19 -8.11 10.67
CA LYS A 214 3.47 -8.31 12.10
C LYS A 214 4.76 -9.10 12.33
N TRP A 215 5.00 -10.15 11.55
CA TRP A 215 6.01 -11.17 11.88
C TRP A 215 7.23 -11.20 10.96
N CYS A 216 7.10 -10.78 9.71
CA CYS A 216 8.07 -11.09 8.64
C CYS A 216 8.77 -9.87 8.04
N VAL A 217 8.59 -8.69 8.63
CA VAL A 217 9.22 -7.43 8.20
C VAL A 217 9.74 -6.63 9.40
N SER A 218 10.80 -5.85 9.15
CA SER A 218 11.35 -4.85 10.07
C SER A 218 10.62 -3.52 9.98
#